data_AF-A0AAD5CTT3-F1
#
_entry.id   AF-A0AAD5CTT3-F1
#
_cell.length_a   1.000
_cell.length_b   1.000
_cell.length_c   1.000
_cell.angle_alpha   90.00
_cell.angle_beta   90.00
_cell.angle_gamma   90.00
#
_symmetry.space_group_name_H-M   'P 1'
#
loop_
_entity.id
_entity.type
_entity.pdbx_description
1 polymer ?
#
loop_
_entity_poly.entity_id
_entity_poly.type
_entity_poly.pdbx_seq_one_letter_code
_entity_poly.pdbx_strand_id
1 'polypeptide(L)'
;MGAGGRMNVTATAEDKPLAHKRVPVSKPPFELRDLKKAIPPHCWHRSLVRSFAALFRDFIIIGALYYLADTFIPLLPKPLAYVAWPVYWFFQGAYLMGLWVIGHECGHHGFSEYPWLNDTIGERFQIFLTDLGVFATCYAVYRAAVIMGTQWVINIYGMPILFMSGFFILLTYLHHTHPSIPHYDSTEWDWLRGALATVDRNFGFLNHAFHDVTRTHTVHHLFPTIPHYHTFEAREAVKPILGEYYKYDDTPILEAVWRETKDCIFIEPEVVDGEKKGVYWFHK
;
A
#
# COMPACT_ATOMS: atom_id res chain seq x y z
N MET A 1 -28.10 -2.64 19.92
CA MET A 1 -28.13 -2.86 18.46
C MET A 1 -28.11 -1.51 17.78
N GLY A 2 -26.93 -1.05 17.37
CA GLY A 2 -26.76 0.23 16.65
C GLY A 2 -26.26 -0.07 15.25
N ALA A 3 -27.12 0.14 14.25
CA ALA A 3 -26.80 -0.06 12.84
C ALA A 3 -25.75 0.98 12.41
N GLY A 4 -24.52 0.53 12.18
CA GLY A 4 -23.49 1.31 11.51
C GLY A 4 -23.86 1.51 10.04
N GLY A 5 -24.44 2.67 9.75
CA GLY A 5 -24.74 3.10 8.39
C GLY A 5 -23.45 3.22 7.58
N ARG A 6 -23.35 2.46 6.49
CA ARG A 6 -22.35 2.66 5.45
C ARG A 6 -22.58 4.03 4.81
N MET A 7 -21.75 5.02 5.12
CA MET A 7 -21.71 6.26 4.35
C MET A 7 -21.03 5.98 3.00
N ASN A 8 -21.84 5.91 1.94
CA ASN A 8 -21.36 6.07 0.58
C ASN A 8 -21.01 7.54 0.38
N VAL A 9 -19.73 7.89 0.53
CA VAL A 9 -19.23 9.20 0.08
C VAL A 9 -19.03 9.09 -1.43
N THR A 10 -20.04 9.47 -2.19
CA THR A 10 -19.88 9.81 -3.61
C THR A 10 -19.21 11.18 -3.68
N ALA A 11 -17.98 11.22 -4.19
CA ALA A 11 -17.26 12.46 -4.48
C ALA A 11 -18.12 13.37 -5.37
N THR A 12 -18.30 14.62 -4.96
CA THR A 12 -19.04 15.63 -5.73
C THR A 12 -18.14 16.22 -6.82
N ALA A 13 -18.74 16.74 -7.89
CA ALA A 13 -18.03 17.28 -9.06
C ALA A 13 -17.02 18.42 -8.74
N GLU A 14 -17.04 18.97 -7.52
CA GLU A 14 -16.08 19.96 -7.01
C GLU A 14 -14.71 19.37 -6.58
N ASP A 15 -14.55 18.04 -6.46
CA ASP A 15 -13.29 17.41 -6.06
C ASP A 15 -12.29 17.24 -7.24
N LYS A 16 -12.76 17.29 -8.49
CA LYS A 16 -11.91 17.08 -9.69
C LYS A 16 -10.81 18.14 -9.93
N PRO A 17 -10.98 19.44 -9.64
CA PRO A 17 -9.91 20.43 -9.77
C PRO A 17 -8.79 20.26 -8.74
N LEU A 18 -9.10 19.70 -7.56
CA LEU A 18 -8.16 19.52 -6.46
C LEU A 18 -7.13 18.44 -6.75
N ALA A 19 -7.47 17.40 -7.52
CA ALA A 19 -6.53 16.34 -7.91
C ALA A 19 -5.37 16.86 -8.75
N HIS A 20 -5.48 17.99 -9.47
CA HIS A 20 -4.39 18.53 -10.30
C HIS A 20 -3.63 19.71 -9.66
N LYS A 21 -4.18 20.35 -8.62
CA LYS A 21 -3.50 21.44 -7.89
C LYS A 21 -2.25 20.91 -7.17
N ARG A 22 -1.09 21.51 -7.44
CA ARG A 22 0.16 21.25 -6.71
C ARG A 22 -0.02 21.57 -5.23
N VAL A 23 0.47 20.70 -4.34
CA VAL A 23 0.49 20.98 -2.90
C VAL A 23 1.46 22.13 -2.59
N PRO A 24 1.27 22.88 -1.50
CA PRO A 24 2.21 23.93 -1.11
C PRO A 24 3.60 23.36 -0.80
N VAL A 25 4.66 24.12 -1.11
CA VAL A 25 6.07 23.73 -0.86
C VAL A 25 6.72 24.49 0.29
N SER A 26 6.06 25.56 0.76
CA SER A 26 6.42 26.23 2.01
C SER A 26 6.37 25.25 3.17
N LYS A 27 7.15 25.52 4.22
CA LYS A 27 7.08 24.72 5.45
C LYS A 27 5.64 24.72 5.98
N PRO A 28 5.07 23.55 6.31
CA PRO A 28 3.73 23.46 6.84
C PRO A 28 3.54 24.35 8.08
N PRO A 29 2.37 24.97 8.28
CA PRO A 29 2.08 25.81 9.45
C PRO A 29 1.77 24.97 10.71
N PHE A 30 2.08 23.68 10.68
CA PHE A 30 1.86 22.72 11.75
C PHE A 30 3.11 21.85 11.94
N GLU A 31 3.28 21.32 13.15
CA GLU A 31 4.32 20.35 13.45
C GLU A 31 3.75 18.93 13.59
N LEU A 32 4.63 17.92 13.56
CA LEU A 32 4.24 16.52 13.79
C LEU A 32 3.48 16.31 15.12
N ARG A 33 3.80 17.12 16.16
CA ARG A 33 3.12 17.08 17.46
C ARG A 33 1.65 17.49 17.38
N ASP A 34 1.29 18.38 16.46
CA ASP A 34 -0.09 18.88 16.33
C ASP A 34 -0.96 17.80 15.68
N LEU A 35 -0.41 17.13 14.67
CA LEU A 35 -1.01 15.94 14.06
C LEU A 35 -1.18 14.81 15.08
N LYS A 36 -0.13 14.53 15.88
CA LYS A 36 -0.19 13.50 16.93
C LYS A 36 -1.28 13.77 17.98
N LYS A 37 -1.50 15.03 18.36
CA LYS A 37 -2.54 15.43 19.32
C LYS A 37 -3.95 15.25 18.78
N ALA A 38 -4.13 15.36 17.46
CA ALA A 38 -5.44 15.20 16.83
C ALA A 38 -5.88 13.73 16.77
N ILE A 39 -4.93 12.80 16.67
CA ILE A 39 -5.21 11.37 16.57
C ILE A 39 -5.78 10.85 17.90
N PRO A 40 -6.95 10.16 17.88
CA PRO A 40 -7.53 9.58 19.08
C PRO A 40 -6.54 8.67 19.83
N PRO A 41 -6.46 8.73 21.17
CA PRO A 41 -5.49 7.95 21.94
C PRO A 41 -5.56 6.44 21.67
N HIS A 42 -6.78 5.89 21.47
CA HIS A 42 -6.96 4.46 21.21
C HIS A 42 -6.34 4.00 19.88
N CYS A 43 -6.14 4.88 18.89
CA CYS A 43 -5.50 4.54 17.63
C CYS A 43 -4.04 4.09 17.79
N TRP A 44 -3.40 4.46 18.89
CA TRP A 44 -2.02 4.08 19.20
C TRP A 44 -1.89 2.71 19.88
N HIS A 45 -3.01 2.13 20.32
CA HIS A 45 -3.02 0.85 21.01
C HIS A 45 -3.06 -0.30 20.01
N ARG A 46 -2.07 -1.18 20.13
CA ARG A 46 -1.94 -2.36 19.26
C ARG A 46 -2.62 -3.55 19.91
N SER A 47 -3.77 -3.93 19.37
CA SER A 47 -4.52 -5.11 19.79
C SER A 47 -4.02 -6.36 19.07
N LEU A 48 -3.37 -7.27 19.80
CA LEU A 48 -2.99 -8.58 19.27
C LEU A 48 -4.18 -9.33 18.66
N VAL A 49 -5.37 -9.23 19.27
CA VAL A 49 -6.57 -9.89 18.76
C VAL A 49 -6.92 -9.37 17.36
N ARG A 50 -6.89 -8.05 17.15
CA ARG A 50 -7.18 -7.46 15.82
C ARG A 50 -6.08 -7.76 14.82
N SER A 51 -4.81 -7.64 15.22
CA SER A 51 -3.66 -7.94 14.35
C SER A 51 -3.67 -9.40 13.89
N PHE A 52 -3.87 -10.36 14.80
CA PHE A 52 -3.99 -11.77 14.44
C PHE A 52 -5.28 -12.08 13.68
N ALA A 53 -6.40 -11.42 13.99
CA ALA A 53 -7.63 -11.61 13.23
C ALA A 53 -7.47 -11.20 11.76
N ALA A 54 -6.79 -10.07 11.49
CA ALA A 54 -6.46 -9.63 10.14
C ALA A 54 -5.54 -10.64 9.42
N LEU A 55 -4.49 -11.12 10.10
CA LEU A 55 -3.57 -12.11 9.58
C LEU A 55 -4.28 -13.45 9.25
N PHE A 56 -5.08 -13.97 10.17
CA PHE A 56 -5.81 -15.21 9.96
C PHE A 56 -6.90 -15.07 8.91
N ARG A 57 -7.58 -13.92 8.82
CA ARG A 57 -8.51 -13.63 7.73
C ARG A 57 -7.81 -13.77 6.39
N ASP A 58 -6.63 -13.17 6.23
CA ASP A 58 -5.89 -13.23 4.97
C ASP A 58 -5.43 -14.67 4.66
N PHE A 59 -4.91 -15.41 5.65
CA PHE A 59 -4.57 -16.83 5.45
C PHE A 59 -5.76 -17.69 5.07
N ILE A 60 -6.94 -17.48 5.68
CA ILE A 60 -8.17 -18.21 5.33
C ILE A 60 -8.57 -17.90 3.89
N ILE A 61 -8.55 -16.63 3.48
CA ILE A 61 -8.94 -16.24 2.12
C ILE A 61 -7.95 -16.78 1.09
N ILE A 62 -6.63 -16.61 1.32
CA ILE A 62 -5.55 -17.13 0.47
C ILE A 62 -5.65 -18.65 0.33
N GLY A 63 -5.89 -19.35 1.45
CA GLY A 63 -6.05 -20.82 1.47
C GLY A 63 -7.32 -21.28 0.75
N ALA A 64 -8.44 -20.57 0.94
CA ALA A 64 -9.69 -20.87 0.25
C ALA A 64 -9.59 -20.64 -1.25
N LEU A 65 -9.01 -19.52 -1.69
CA LEU A 65 -8.77 -19.23 -3.10
C LEU A 65 -7.86 -20.29 -3.73
N TYR A 66 -6.76 -20.66 -3.05
CA TYR A 66 -5.89 -21.75 -3.48
C TYR A 66 -6.66 -23.07 -3.63
N TYR A 67 -7.39 -23.50 -2.60
CA TYR A 67 -8.16 -24.74 -2.61
C TYR A 67 -9.19 -24.77 -3.74
N LEU A 68 -9.93 -23.68 -3.92
CA LEU A 68 -10.93 -23.57 -4.99
C LEU A 68 -10.28 -23.61 -6.37
N ALA A 69 -9.15 -22.91 -6.55
CA ALA A 69 -8.43 -22.89 -7.81
C ALA A 69 -7.88 -24.26 -8.19
N ASP A 70 -7.19 -24.92 -7.26
CA ASP A 70 -6.56 -26.22 -7.46
C ASP A 70 -7.60 -27.33 -7.73
N THR A 71 -8.73 -27.29 -7.00
CA THR A 71 -9.76 -28.33 -7.08
C THR A 71 -10.67 -28.15 -8.30
N PHE A 72 -11.10 -26.93 -8.60
CA PHE A 72 -12.21 -26.71 -9.54
C PHE A 72 -11.79 -26.14 -10.89
N ILE A 73 -10.76 -25.30 -10.99
CA ILE A 73 -10.38 -24.70 -12.29
C ILE A 73 -9.96 -25.76 -13.32
N PRO A 74 -9.19 -26.81 -12.96
CA PRO A 74 -8.87 -27.89 -13.90
C PRO A 74 -10.09 -28.67 -14.42
N LEU A 75 -11.21 -28.66 -13.68
CA LEU A 75 -12.45 -29.35 -14.04
C LEU A 75 -13.33 -28.53 -15.01
N LEU A 76 -13.05 -27.24 -15.17
CA LEU A 76 -13.85 -26.38 -16.04
C LEU A 76 -13.61 -26.71 -17.52
N PRO A 77 -14.66 -26.74 -18.36
CA PRO A 77 -14.50 -26.86 -19.79
C PRO A 77 -13.79 -25.62 -20.34
N LYS A 78 -13.00 -25.80 -21.39
CA LYS A 78 -12.44 -24.68 -22.15
C LYS A 78 -13.58 -24.01 -22.95
N PRO A 79 -13.69 -22.67 -22.97
CA PRO A 79 -12.68 -21.68 -22.57
C PRO A 79 -12.77 -21.17 -21.13
N LEU A 80 -13.73 -21.64 -20.30
CA LEU A 80 -13.96 -21.09 -18.96
C LEU A 80 -12.72 -21.20 -18.07
N ALA A 81 -11.97 -22.30 -18.16
CA ALA A 81 -10.70 -22.46 -17.44
C ALA A 81 -9.68 -21.34 -17.75
N TYR A 82 -9.63 -20.86 -19.00
CA TYR A 82 -8.69 -19.80 -19.40
C TYR A 82 -9.04 -18.42 -18.85
N VAL A 83 -10.32 -18.20 -18.51
CA VAL A 83 -10.78 -16.98 -17.83
C VAL A 83 -10.64 -17.12 -16.32
N ALA A 84 -10.92 -18.31 -15.78
CA ALA A 84 -10.87 -18.56 -14.34
C ALA A 84 -9.45 -18.41 -13.75
N TRP A 85 -8.41 -18.80 -14.49
CA TRP A 85 -7.02 -18.67 -14.05
C TRP A 85 -6.61 -17.20 -13.78
N PRO A 86 -6.74 -16.24 -14.73
CA PRO A 86 -6.48 -14.83 -14.48
C PRO A 86 -7.31 -14.22 -13.35
N VAL A 87 -8.58 -14.63 -13.22
CA VAL A 87 -9.43 -14.18 -12.11
C VAL A 87 -8.85 -14.64 -10.77
N TYR A 88 -8.46 -15.91 -10.66
CA TYR A 88 -7.76 -16.42 -9.48
C TYR A 88 -6.45 -15.66 -9.23
N TRP A 89 -5.60 -15.47 -10.24
CA TRP A 89 -4.31 -14.78 -10.06
C TRP A 89 -4.48 -13.36 -9.53
N PHE A 90 -5.47 -12.63 -10.05
CA PHE A 90 -5.79 -11.28 -9.61
C PHE A 90 -6.23 -11.25 -8.14
N PHE A 91 -7.18 -12.09 -7.73
CA PHE A 91 -7.65 -12.10 -6.33
C PHE A 91 -6.60 -12.67 -5.37
N GLN A 92 -5.92 -13.76 -5.75
CA GLN A 92 -4.86 -14.36 -4.95
C GLN A 92 -3.71 -13.38 -4.76
N GLY A 93 -3.27 -12.72 -5.83
CA GLY A 93 -2.25 -11.68 -5.77
C GLY A 93 -2.65 -10.50 -4.90
N ALA A 94 -3.93 -10.10 -4.91
CA ALA A 94 -4.41 -8.99 -4.09
C ALA A 94 -4.36 -9.30 -2.59
N TYR A 95 -4.77 -10.50 -2.16
CA TYR A 95 -4.67 -10.88 -0.74
C TYR A 95 -3.24 -11.23 -0.31
N LEU A 96 -2.39 -11.73 -1.22
CA LEU A 96 -0.95 -11.86 -0.95
C LEU A 96 -0.29 -10.49 -0.75
N MET A 97 -0.73 -9.46 -1.47
CA MET A 97 -0.31 -8.07 -1.20
C MET A 97 -0.79 -7.60 0.18
N GLY A 98 -2.02 -7.94 0.59
CA GLY A 98 -2.50 -7.71 1.96
C GLY A 98 -1.63 -8.32 3.04
N LEU A 99 -1.22 -9.58 2.86
CA LEU A 99 -0.29 -10.25 3.75
C LEU A 99 1.07 -9.56 3.81
N TRP A 100 1.55 -9.06 2.66
CA TRP A 100 2.77 -8.24 2.60
C TRP A 100 2.61 -6.93 3.36
N VAL A 101 1.46 -6.24 3.28
CA VAL A 101 1.17 -5.02 4.06
C VAL A 101 1.26 -5.32 5.56
N ILE A 102 0.67 -6.41 6.04
CA ILE A 102 0.81 -6.82 7.46
C ILE A 102 2.29 -7.04 7.82
N GLY A 103 3.05 -7.75 6.97
CA GLY A 103 4.48 -7.97 7.19
C GLY A 103 5.29 -6.66 7.22
N HIS A 104 4.96 -5.72 6.33
CA HIS A 104 5.53 -4.37 6.27
C HIS A 104 5.25 -3.57 7.56
N GLU A 105 4.05 -3.71 8.13
CA GLU A 105 3.70 -3.11 9.42
C GLU A 105 4.46 -3.72 10.60
N CYS A 106 4.80 -5.01 10.56
CA CYS A 106 5.67 -5.63 11.57
C CYS A 106 7.02 -4.91 11.63
N GLY A 107 7.60 -4.58 10.47
CA GLY A 107 8.85 -3.83 10.35
C GLY A 107 8.78 -2.38 10.87
N HIS A 108 7.58 -1.84 11.02
CA HIS A 108 7.33 -0.53 11.63
C HIS A 108 6.86 -0.60 13.09
N HIS A 109 6.87 -1.80 13.69
CA HIS A 109 6.34 -2.06 15.03
C HIS A 109 4.84 -1.72 15.19
N GLY A 110 4.11 -1.62 14.08
CA GLY A 110 2.65 -1.41 14.05
C GLY A 110 1.88 -2.68 14.40
N PHE A 111 2.50 -3.86 14.30
CA PHE A 111 1.84 -5.15 14.55
C PHE A 111 1.63 -5.46 16.04
N SER A 112 2.65 -5.25 16.87
CA SER A 112 2.63 -5.59 18.31
C SER A 112 3.39 -4.58 19.17
N GLU A 113 3.06 -4.52 20.47
CA GLU A 113 3.79 -3.72 21.47
C GLU A 113 5.10 -4.35 21.95
N TYR A 114 5.42 -5.57 21.50
CA TYR A 114 6.59 -6.32 21.96
C TYR A 114 7.71 -6.23 20.92
N PRO A 115 8.75 -5.39 21.13
CA PRO A 115 9.83 -5.23 20.15
C PRO A 115 10.52 -6.55 19.85
N TRP A 116 10.70 -7.42 20.85
CA TRP A 116 11.27 -8.75 20.64
C TRP A 116 10.44 -9.62 19.70
N LEU A 117 9.11 -9.46 19.62
CA LEU A 117 8.26 -10.16 18.65
C LEU A 117 8.40 -9.55 17.25
N ASN A 118 8.70 -8.27 17.17
CA ASN A 118 8.96 -7.58 15.90
C ASN A 118 10.40 -7.85 15.39
N ASP A 119 11.35 -8.12 16.29
CA ASP A 119 12.79 -7.97 16.03
C ASP A 119 13.64 -9.23 16.31
N THR A 120 13.06 -10.45 16.46
CA THR A 120 13.83 -11.54 17.10
C THR A 120 15.02 -12.03 16.27
N ILE A 121 16.20 -11.56 16.73
CA ILE A 121 17.59 -11.98 16.54
C ILE A 121 18.36 -11.26 15.41
N GLY A 122 18.87 -10.05 15.72
CA GLY A 122 20.04 -9.34 15.16
C GLY A 122 20.31 -9.35 13.65
N GLU A 123 20.64 -8.19 13.06
CA GLU A 123 20.82 -7.99 11.60
C GLU A 123 21.58 -9.13 10.88
N ARG A 124 22.72 -9.59 11.40
CA ARG A 124 23.51 -10.67 10.75
C ARG A 124 22.84 -12.04 10.79
N PHE A 125 22.13 -12.35 11.88
CA PHE A 125 21.41 -13.62 12.00
C PHE A 125 20.09 -13.57 11.23
N GLN A 126 19.42 -12.41 11.19
CA GLN A 126 18.33 -12.14 10.27
C GLN A 126 18.74 -12.35 8.81
N ILE A 127 19.87 -11.79 8.37
CA ILE A 127 20.40 -12.02 7.00
C ILE A 127 20.59 -13.51 6.73
N PHE A 128 21.25 -14.24 7.64
CA PHE A 128 21.46 -15.67 7.49
C PHE A 128 20.15 -16.46 7.42
N LEU A 129 19.19 -16.15 8.29
CA LEU A 129 17.87 -16.80 8.29
C LEU A 129 17.09 -16.47 7.01
N THR A 130 17.18 -15.25 6.50
CA THR A 130 16.55 -14.88 5.23
C THR A 130 17.18 -15.62 4.07
N ASP A 131 18.50 -15.75 4.01
CA ASP A 131 19.20 -16.51 2.97
C ASP A 131 18.80 -17.99 3.00
N LEU A 132 18.80 -18.61 4.19
CA LEU A 132 18.33 -19.98 4.36
C LEU A 132 16.85 -20.13 3.94
N GLY A 133 16.01 -19.16 4.28
CA GLY A 133 14.62 -19.11 3.86
C GLY A 133 14.45 -19.03 2.34
N VAL A 134 15.29 -18.26 1.65
CA VAL A 134 15.31 -18.21 0.18
C VAL A 134 15.71 -19.56 -0.40
N PHE A 135 16.77 -20.19 0.08
CA PHE A 135 17.17 -21.52 -0.39
C PHE A 135 16.10 -22.58 -0.13
N ALA A 136 15.48 -22.56 1.05
CA ALA A 136 14.39 -23.46 1.40
C ALA A 136 13.16 -23.26 0.50
N THR A 137 12.80 -22.00 0.21
CA THR A 137 11.69 -21.66 -0.68
C THR A 137 11.98 -22.10 -2.11
N CYS A 138 13.18 -21.82 -2.64
CA CYS A 138 13.63 -22.27 -3.95
C CYS A 138 13.57 -23.80 -4.06
N TYR A 139 14.03 -24.51 -3.02
CA TYR A 139 13.95 -25.97 -2.98
C TYR A 139 12.50 -26.47 -2.94
N ALA A 140 11.63 -25.86 -2.13
CA ALA A 140 10.22 -26.23 -2.05
C ALA A 140 9.51 -26.03 -3.40
N VAL A 141 9.74 -24.90 -4.07
CA VAL A 141 9.21 -24.62 -5.41
C VAL A 141 9.74 -25.62 -6.44
N TYR A 142 11.04 -25.94 -6.40
CA TYR A 142 11.63 -26.98 -7.25
C TYR A 142 10.97 -28.34 -7.02
N ARG A 143 10.81 -28.75 -5.76
CA ARG A 143 10.14 -30.02 -5.41
C ARG A 143 8.69 -30.05 -5.85
N ALA A 144 7.95 -28.95 -5.67
CA ALA A 144 6.59 -28.81 -6.16
C ALA A 144 6.54 -28.93 -7.70
N ALA A 145 7.48 -28.33 -8.43
CA ALA A 145 7.54 -28.45 -9.88
C ALA A 145 7.80 -29.88 -10.34
N VAL A 146 8.67 -30.61 -9.63
CA VAL A 146 8.95 -32.03 -9.92
C VAL A 146 7.76 -32.94 -9.63
N ILE A 147 7.00 -32.67 -8.56
CA ILE A 147 5.89 -33.54 -8.11
C ILE A 147 4.57 -33.20 -8.83
N MET A 148 4.22 -31.92 -8.91
CA MET A 148 2.92 -31.43 -9.41
C MET A 148 3.01 -30.96 -10.87
N GLY A 149 4.21 -30.78 -11.40
CA GLY A 149 4.47 -30.25 -12.73
C GLY A 149 4.67 -28.72 -12.76
N THR A 150 5.49 -28.27 -13.70
CA THR A 150 5.84 -26.84 -13.86
C THR A 150 4.63 -25.95 -14.13
N GLN A 151 3.66 -26.42 -14.94
CA GLN A 151 2.46 -25.64 -15.24
C GLN A 151 1.61 -25.37 -13.99
N TRP A 152 1.52 -26.36 -13.10
CA TRP A 152 0.82 -26.22 -11.82
C TRP A 152 1.50 -25.14 -10.97
N VAL A 153 2.83 -25.19 -10.84
CA VAL A 153 3.60 -24.19 -10.09
C VAL A 153 3.41 -22.79 -10.68
N ILE A 154 3.45 -22.65 -12.00
CA ILE A 154 3.21 -21.35 -12.67
C ILE A 154 1.82 -20.82 -12.32
N ASN A 155 0.79 -21.66 -12.42
CA ASN A 155 -0.59 -21.21 -12.23
C ASN A 155 -0.95 -20.95 -10.76
N ILE A 156 -0.45 -21.77 -9.84
CA ILE A 156 -0.81 -21.71 -8.41
C ILE A 156 0.09 -20.75 -7.63
N TYR A 157 1.36 -20.64 -7.99
CA TYR A 157 2.35 -19.86 -7.25
C TYR A 157 2.92 -18.71 -8.10
N GLY A 158 3.46 -19.01 -9.28
CA GLY A 158 4.18 -18.03 -10.11
C GLY A 158 3.35 -16.82 -10.51
N MET A 159 2.19 -17.05 -11.13
CA MET A 159 1.30 -15.98 -11.60
C MET A 159 0.68 -15.18 -10.45
N PRO A 160 0.18 -15.79 -9.35
CA PRO A 160 -0.23 -15.02 -8.17
C PRO A 160 0.85 -14.12 -7.58
N ILE A 161 2.11 -14.59 -7.50
CA ILE A 161 3.24 -13.76 -7.05
C ILE A 161 3.53 -12.62 -8.03
N LEU A 162 3.39 -12.86 -9.34
CA LEU A 162 3.51 -11.81 -10.36
C LEU A 162 2.43 -10.73 -10.20
N PHE A 163 1.18 -11.12 -9.95
CA PHE A 163 0.09 -10.17 -9.69
C PHE A 163 0.29 -9.41 -8.38
N MET A 164 0.73 -10.08 -7.31
CA MET A 164 1.09 -9.43 -6.05
C MET A 164 2.20 -8.39 -6.26
N SER A 165 3.27 -8.74 -6.99
CA SER A 165 4.33 -7.81 -7.38
C SER A 165 3.79 -6.63 -8.19
N GLY A 166 2.87 -6.89 -9.11
CA GLY A 166 2.18 -5.86 -9.89
C GLY A 166 1.39 -4.88 -9.00
N PHE A 167 0.67 -5.38 -8.00
CA PHE A 167 -0.04 -4.54 -7.02
C PHE A 167 0.91 -3.74 -6.13
N PHE A 168 2.03 -4.33 -5.72
CA PHE A 168 3.07 -3.62 -4.95
C PHE A 168 3.64 -2.44 -5.76
N ILE A 169 4.01 -2.67 -7.01
CA ILE A 169 4.51 -1.62 -7.91
C ILE A 169 3.41 -0.59 -8.14
N LEU A 170 2.18 -1.01 -8.39
CA LEU A 170 1.05 -0.11 -8.61
C LEU A 170 0.81 0.82 -7.40
N LEU A 171 0.80 0.26 -6.19
CA LEU A 171 0.65 1.02 -4.95
C LEU A 171 1.79 2.03 -4.85
N THR A 172 3.04 1.57 -4.83
CA THR A 172 4.19 2.47 -4.63
C THR A 172 4.26 3.54 -5.72
N TYR A 173 4.08 3.16 -6.98
CA TYR A 173 4.09 4.07 -8.12
C TYR A 173 3.03 5.16 -7.98
N LEU A 174 1.75 4.80 -7.82
CA LEU A 174 0.66 5.79 -7.82
C LEU A 174 0.63 6.67 -6.56
N HIS A 175 1.17 6.20 -5.45
CA HIS A 175 1.19 6.99 -4.20
C HIS A 175 2.42 7.90 -4.10
N HIS A 176 3.47 7.64 -4.88
CA HIS A 176 4.71 8.44 -4.88
C HIS A 176 5.01 9.10 -6.24
N THR A 177 4.19 8.88 -7.27
CA THR A 177 4.30 9.51 -8.59
C THR A 177 3.01 10.25 -8.87
N HIS A 178 3.08 11.58 -8.90
CA HIS A 178 1.93 12.42 -9.24
C HIS A 178 2.39 13.84 -9.63
N PRO A 179 1.82 14.51 -10.64
CA PRO A 179 2.24 15.85 -11.06
C PRO A 179 2.11 16.95 -9.98
N SER A 180 1.28 16.68 -8.98
CA SER A 180 0.97 17.61 -7.90
C SER A 180 1.76 17.40 -6.60
N ILE A 181 2.67 16.43 -6.52
CA ILE A 181 3.55 16.26 -5.35
C ILE A 181 4.99 16.68 -5.68
N PRO A 182 5.67 17.41 -4.77
CA PRO A 182 7.01 17.90 -4.99
C PRO A 182 8.07 16.84 -4.65
N HIS A 183 9.25 17.02 -5.23
CA HIS A 183 10.49 16.35 -4.82
C HIS A 183 11.45 17.41 -4.29
N TYR A 184 12.30 17.04 -3.34
CA TYR A 184 13.20 17.98 -2.67
C TYR A 184 14.64 17.50 -2.74
N ASP A 185 15.58 18.40 -2.99
CA ASP A 185 17.01 18.13 -2.76
C ASP A 185 17.36 18.33 -1.27
N SER A 186 18.63 18.13 -0.93
CA SER A 186 19.11 18.25 0.46
C SER A 186 19.03 19.66 1.05
N THR A 187 18.82 20.70 0.24
CA THR A 187 18.69 22.09 0.72
C THR A 187 17.27 22.39 1.19
N GLU A 188 16.28 21.77 0.56
CA GLU A 188 14.86 21.96 0.88
C GLU A 188 14.27 20.78 1.63
N TRP A 189 14.86 19.59 1.62
CA TRP A 189 14.25 18.42 2.26
C TRP A 189 14.23 18.53 3.79
N ASP A 190 13.09 18.19 4.39
CA ASP A 190 12.99 17.76 5.78
C ASP A 190 12.03 16.57 5.89
N TRP A 191 12.09 15.88 7.03
CA TRP A 191 11.34 14.66 7.24
C TRP A 191 9.82 14.85 7.07
N LEU A 192 9.25 15.96 7.55
CA LEU A 192 7.81 16.19 7.47
C LEU A 192 7.36 16.47 6.03
N ARG A 193 8.08 17.31 5.30
CA ARG A 193 7.83 17.55 3.87
C ARG A 193 7.99 16.28 3.05
N GLY A 194 8.99 15.47 3.36
CA GLY A 194 9.19 14.15 2.73
C GLY A 194 8.02 13.19 2.98
N ALA A 195 7.55 13.07 4.23
CA ALA A 195 6.43 12.20 4.59
C ALA A 195 5.09 12.64 3.95
N LEU A 196 4.92 13.94 3.70
CA LEU A 196 3.73 14.51 3.04
C LEU A 196 3.76 14.39 1.51
N ALA A 197 4.90 14.04 0.90
CA ALA A 197 5.03 13.86 -0.55
C ALA A 197 4.43 12.51 -1.01
N THR A 198 3.14 12.32 -0.72
CA THR A 198 2.37 11.13 -1.03
C THR A 198 0.96 11.49 -1.48
N VAL A 199 0.31 10.56 -2.20
CA VAL A 199 -1.08 10.71 -2.65
C VAL A 199 -1.89 9.52 -2.18
N ASP A 200 -2.94 9.77 -1.40
CA ASP A 200 -3.91 8.74 -1.02
C ASP A 200 -4.96 8.53 -2.11
N ARG A 201 -5.43 7.29 -2.27
CA ARG A 201 -6.31 6.88 -3.37
C ARG A 201 -7.32 5.82 -2.94
N ASN A 202 -8.48 5.81 -3.59
CA ASN A 202 -9.48 4.76 -3.40
C ASN A 202 -9.36 3.70 -4.51
N PHE A 203 -8.88 2.51 -4.16
CA PHE A 203 -8.78 1.37 -5.09
C PHE A 203 -10.02 0.45 -5.05
N GLY A 204 -11.14 0.92 -4.50
CA GLY A 204 -12.37 0.15 -4.38
C GLY A 204 -12.22 -1.07 -3.48
N PHE A 205 -12.55 -2.26 -3.98
CA PHE A 205 -12.49 -3.48 -3.18
C PHE A 205 -11.05 -3.83 -2.73
N LEU A 206 -10.04 -3.40 -3.49
CA LEU A 206 -8.63 -3.65 -3.15
C LEU A 206 -8.24 -2.96 -1.85
N ASN A 207 -8.91 -1.88 -1.43
CA ASN A 207 -8.64 -1.28 -0.12
C ASN A 207 -8.88 -2.30 1.01
N HIS A 208 -9.88 -3.17 0.88
CA HIS A 208 -10.12 -4.22 1.86
C HIS A 208 -8.98 -5.25 1.88
N ALA A 209 -8.55 -5.68 0.68
CA ALA A 209 -7.44 -6.62 0.54
C ALA A 209 -6.13 -6.03 1.06
N PHE A 210 -5.90 -4.72 0.86
CA PHE A 210 -4.66 -4.03 1.21
C PHE A 210 -4.71 -3.36 2.59
N HIS A 211 -5.72 -3.66 3.42
CA HIS A 211 -5.87 -3.10 4.77
C HIS A 211 -5.88 -1.56 4.79
N ASP A 212 -6.57 -0.95 3.83
CA ASP A 212 -6.78 0.49 3.69
C ASP A 212 -5.53 1.35 3.49
N VAL A 213 -4.34 0.76 3.37
CA VAL A 213 -3.09 1.48 3.14
C VAL A 213 -3.17 2.44 1.95
N THR A 214 -3.94 2.10 0.91
CA THR A 214 -4.14 2.95 -0.27
C THR A 214 -4.85 4.26 0.06
N ARG A 215 -5.73 4.25 1.07
CA ARG A 215 -6.51 5.43 1.50
C ARG A 215 -5.87 6.16 2.67
N THR A 216 -4.77 5.63 3.20
CA THR A 216 -4.14 6.08 4.44
C THR A 216 -2.63 6.11 4.34
N HIS A 217 -2.08 6.14 3.13
CA HIS A 217 -0.64 6.05 2.87
C HIS A 217 0.09 7.26 3.44
N THR A 218 -0.48 8.45 3.34
CA THR A 218 0.10 9.65 3.98
C THR A 218 0.22 9.48 5.49
N VAL A 219 -0.82 8.95 6.16
CA VAL A 219 -0.76 8.67 7.60
C VAL A 219 0.21 7.54 7.92
N HIS A 220 0.29 6.53 7.06
CA HIS A 220 1.28 5.47 7.18
C HIS A 220 2.70 6.03 7.18
N HIS A 221 3.03 7.01 6.32
CA HIS A 221 4.33 7.67 6.34
C HIS A 221 4.56 8.54 7.58
N LEU A 222 3.53 9.27 8.02
CA LEU A 222 3.62 10.15 9.18
C LEU A 222 3.72 9.37 10.50
N PHE A 223 2.98 8.26 10.61
CA PHE A 223 2.78 7.51 11.85
C PHE A 223 2.73 6.00 11.57
N PRO A 224 3.82 5.38 11.07
CA PRO A 224 3.84 3.97 10.65
C PRO A 224 3.65 2.97 11.80
N THR A 225 3.65 3.44 13.05
CA THR A 225 3.40 2.64 14.26
C THR A 225 1.92 2.48 14.58
N ILE A 226 1.03 3.24 13.92
CA ILE A 226 -0.42 3.06 14.03
C ILE A 226 -0.80 1.82 13.22
N PRO A 227 -1.48 0.82 13.81
CA PRO A 227 -1.89 -0.38 13.08
C PRO A 227 -2.92 -0.05 11.98
N HIS A 228 -2.90 -0.76 10.84
CA HIS A 228 -3.84 -0.57 9.72
C HIS A 228 -5.31 -0.39 10.13
N TYR A 229 -5.80 -1.13 11.13
CA TYR A 229 -7.19 -1.03 11.58
C TYR A 229 -7.54 0.29 12.30
N HIS A 230 -6.57 1.18 12.51
CA HIS A 230 -6.75 2.53 13.05
C HIS A 230 -6.25 3.65 12.12
N THR A 231 -5.55 3.33 11.02
CA THR A 231 -4.98 4.34 10.13
C THR A 231 -6.04 5.20 9.45
N PHE A 232 -7.21 4.63 9.13
CA PHE A 232 -8.31 5.38 8.53
C PHE A 232 -8.87 6.44 9.51
N GLU A 233 -9.07 6.06 10.76
CA GLU A 233 -9.52 7.00 11.81
C GLU A 233 -8.46 8.08 12.09
N ALA A 234 -7.19 7.69 12.15
CA ALA A 234 -6.09 8.63 12.28
C ALA A 234 -6.02 9.61 11.09
N ARG A 235 -6.26 9.14 9.86
CA ARG A 235 -6.34 9.96 8.64
C ARG A 235 -7.45 10.99 8.74
N GLU A 236 -8.65 10.60 9.13
CA GLU A 236 -9.76 11.54 9.31
C GLU A 236 -9.46 12.59 10.37
N ALA A 237 -8.77 12.23 11.44
CA ALA A 237 -8.40 13.15 12.51
C ALA A 237 -7.36 14.19 12.09
N VAL A 238 -6.37 13.82 11.27
CA VAL A 238 -5.30 14.75 10.85
C VAL A 238 -5.62 15.54 9.58
N LYS A 239 -6.51 15.04 8.72
CA LYS A 239 -6.84 15.65 7.43
C LYS A 239 -7.23 17.14 7.54
N PRO A 240 -8.03 17.61 8.52
CA PRO A 240 -8.33 19.03 8.67
C PRO A 240 -7.11 19.91 8.98
N ILE A 241 -6.10 19.35 9.66
CA ILE A 241 -4.87 20.06 10.01
C ILE A 241 -3.91 20.09 8.81
N LEU A 242 -3.82 18.97 8.08
CA LEU A 242 -3.01 18.87 6.87
C LEU A 242 -3.45 19.87 5.80
N GLY A 243 -4.76 20.09 5.65
CA GLY A 243 -5.31 21.08 4.73
C GLY A 243 -4.82 20.86 3.29
N GLU A 244 -4.26 21.92 2.68
CA GLU A 244 -3.75 21.87 1.29
C GLU A 244 -2.52 20.97 1.10
N TYR A 245 -1.85 20.56 2.18
CA TYR A 245 -0.72 19.62 2.11
C TYR A 245 -1.17 18.17 1.98
N TYR A 246 -2.44 17.88 2.22
CA TYR A 246 -2.99 16.54 2.02
C TYR A 246 -3.43 16.35 0.56
N LYS A 247 -2.85 15.35 -0.11
CA LYS A 247 -3.22 15.01 -1.48
C LYS A 247 -4.03 13.72 -1.54
N TYR A 248 -5.18 13.82 -2.21
CA TYR A 248 -6.04 12.68 -2.50
C TYR A 248 -6.43 12.70 -3.98
N ASP A 249 -6.43 11.53 -4.60
CA ASP A 249 -6.81 11.34 -6.00
C ASP A 249 -7.69 10.10 -6.17
N ASP A 250 -8.94 10.31 -6.59
CA ASP A 250 -9.92 9.26 -6.85
C ASP A 250 -10.05 8.87 -8.33
N THR A 251 -9.13 9.35 -9.18
CA THR A 251 -9.04 8.94 -10.59
C THR A 251 -9.00 7.41 -10.70
N PRO A 252 -9.79 6.78 -11.59
CA PRO A 252 -9.76 5.34 -11.79
C PRO A 252 -8.34 4.83 -12.03
N ILE A 253 -7.99 3.69 -11.42
CA ILE A 253 -6.60 3.18 -11.37
C ILE A 253 -5.91 3.18 -12.74
N LEU A 254 -6.57 2.70 -13.79
CA LEU A 254 -5.97 2.63 -15.13
C LEU A 254 -5.77 4.02 -15.75
N GLU A 255 -6.67 4.96 -15.49
CA GLU A 255 -6.56 6.34 -15.95
C GLU A 255 -5.44 7.06 -15.21
N ALA A 256 -5.31 6.83 -13.90
CA ALA A 256 -4.19 7.34 -13.09
C ALA A 256 -2.85 6.77 -13.58
N VAL A 257 -2.73 5.45 -13.76
CA VAL A 257 -1.50 4.84 -14.30
C VAL A 257 -1.12 5.47 -15.63
N TRP A 258 -2.09 5.64 -16.54
CA TRP A 258 -1.85 6.25 -17.84
C TRP A 258 -1.38 7.71 -17.73
N ARG A 259 -2.06 8.51 -16.90
CA ARG A 259 -1.70 9.92 -16.67
C ARG A 259 -0.30 10.03 -16.08
N GLU A 260 0.03 9.26 -15.06
CA GLU A 260 1.31 9.32 -14.35
C GLU A 260 2.44 8.88 -15.28
N THR A 261 2.21 7.84 -16.07
CA THR A 261 3.18 7.36 -17.06
C THR A 261 3.46 8.41 -18.14
N LYS A 262 2.47 9.23 -18.49
CA LYS A 262 2.58 10.23 -19.55
C LYS A 262 3.10 11.57 -19.06
N ASP A 263 2.70 11.99 -17.86
CA ASP A 263 2.89 13.34 -17.36
C ASP A 263 4.01 13.42 -16.30
N CYS A 264 4.55 12.29 -15.83
CA CYS A 264 5.65 12.20 -14.87
C CYS A 264 6.90 11.54 -15.48
N ILE A 265 7.49 12.17 -16.50
CA ILE A 265 8.63 11.61 -17.25
C ILE A 265 9.97 11.94 -16.59
N PHE A 266 10.15 13.20 -16.20
CA PHE A 266 11.34 13.69 -15.51
C PHE A 266 10.98 14.82 -14.55
N ILE A 267 11.92 15.16 -13.66
CA ILE A 267 11.73 16.25 -12.70
C ILE A 267 12.59 17.47 -13.05
N GLU A 268 12.01 18.65 -12.95
CA GLU A 268 12.70 19.94 -13.17
C GLU A 268 12.64 20.81 -11.91
N PRO A 269 13.70 21.59 -11.61
CA PRO A 269 13.70 22.50 -10.48
C PRO A 269 12.72 23.64 -10.71
N GLU A 270 12.02 24.02 -9.65
CA GLU A 270 11.19 25.22 -9.62
C GLU A 270 12.08 26.46 -9.74
N VAL A 271 11.74 27.34 -10.67
CA VAL A 271 12.45 28.60 -10.90
C VAL A 271 11.61 29.76 -10.36
N VAL A 272 12.11 30.42 -9.32
CA VAL A 272 11.49 31.61 -8.73
C VAL A 272 12.44 32.78 -8.91
N ASP A 273 11.97 33.85 -9.55
CA ASP A 273 12.76 35.05 -9.86
C ASP A 273 14.09 34.78 -10.61
N GLY A 274 14.11 33.73 -11.43
CA GLY A 274 15.30 33.33 -12.19
C GLY A 274 16.28 32.42 -11.43
N GLU A 275 16.02 32.12 -10.16
CA GLU A 275 16.82 31.20 -9.36
C GLU A 275 16.16 29.81 -9.26
N LYS A 276 16.97 28.77 -9.45
CA LYS A 276 16.55 27.37 -9.20
C LYS A 276 16.45 27.12 -7.70
N LYS A 277 15.29 26.71 -7.22
CA LYS A 277 15.08 26.23 -5.85
C LYS A 277 15.37 24.73 -5.76
N GLY A 278 15.58 24.24 -4.54
CA GLY A 278 15.73 22.81 -4.25
C GLY A 278 14.43 22.02 -4.28
N VAL A 279 13.38 22.56 -4.93
CA VAL A 279 12.07 21.95 -5.12
C VAL A 279 11.95 21.55 -6.57
N TYR A 280 11.49 20.33 -6.83
CA TYR A 280 11.39 19.75 -8.16
C TYR A 280 9.98 19.22 -8.42
N TRP A 281 9.53 19.36 -9.66
CA TRP A 281 8.20 18.92 -10.08
C TRP A 281 8.31 17.99 -11.28
N PHE A 282 7.30 17.14 -11.47
CA PHE A 282 7.20 16.33 -12.68
C PHE A 282 6.80 17.16 -13.89
N HIS A 283 7.41 16.83 -15.03
CA HIS A 283 7.14 17.39 -16.36
C HIS A 283 7.03 16.26 -17.40
N LYS A 284 6.40 16.61 -18.52
CA LYS A 284 6.21 15.75 -19.70
C LYS A 284 7.28 16.05 -20.75
#